data_AF-A0A7S3VWA0-F1
#
_entry.id   AF-A0A7S3VWA0-F1
#
_cell.length_a   1.000
_cell.length_b   1.000
_cell.length_c   1.000
_cell.angle_alpha   90.00
_cell.angle_beta   90.00
_cell.angle_gamma   90.00
#
_symmetry.space_group_name_H-M   'P 1'
#
loop_
_entity.id
_entity.type
_entity.pdbx_description
1 polymer ?
#
loop_
_entity_poly.entity_id
_entity_poly.type
_entity_poly.pdbx_seq_one_letter_code
_entity_poly.pdbx_strand_id
1 'polypeptide(L)'
;MAAERSWASRWCRAGSEPLDEVLVRDVEETQRPPIARYFAEEGNASPASPRLQRATQLELLRLCSKAPHSATREANLAALAASRQRLLQADGEDLGQEDELADELRAFCARHALWPHGTETLVLRHFRVGGRGLAAAADLSAGDTVLAVPESLLLSSERLSSYDGLAAALSAAAGDSLHDDVRLSLALLLEIARDQAGAWAEYCRFLPERPPSALHWASRQLQRLAHTPLVGRVTAAREALREAHAALFPALSLALPQLFPPASFSWRRFLWAYTVVQTRGLVVGGGAEPRARRTVLAPVADLLNYSPTSPLAWPSLEAAGAARPTGPVAEGPPSATLALTFRLLSAVPAGRQLCLYYGRLSS
;
A
#
# COMPACT_ATOMS: atom_id res chain seq x y z
N MET A 1 -30.80 -7.73 -12.13
CA MET A 1 -29.51 -7.80 -12.85
C MET A 1 -28.39 -7.29 -11.94
N ALA A 2 -28.06 -8.05 -10.88
CA ALA A 2 -27.11 -7.64 -9.84
C ALA A 2 -26.26 -8.84 -9.38
N ALA A 3 -25.64 -9.54 -10.34
CA ALA A 3 -24.85 -10.73 -10.05
C ALA A 3 -23.60 -10.74 -10.93
N GLU A 4 -22.59 -9.93 -10.60
CA GLU A 4 -21.23 -10.15 -11.12
C GLU A 4 -20.09 -9.38 -10.41
N ARG A 5 -20.31 -8.78 -9.23
CA ARG A 5 -19.31 -7.94 -8.54
C ARG A 5 -18.80 -8.50 -7.21
N SER A 6 -18.64 -9.82 -7.07
CA SER A 6 -17.92 -10.35 -5.90
C SER A 6 -16.41 -10.38 -6.19
N TRP A 7 -15.58 -9.99 -5.24
CA TRP A 7 -14.11 -10.05 -5.39
C TRP A 7 -13.63 -11.46 -5.79
N ALA A 8 -14.36 -12.51 -5.38
CA ALA A 8 -14.12 -13.89 -5.78
C ALA A 8 -14.27 -14.10 -7.31
N SER A 9 -15.22 -13.44 -8.00
CA SER A 9 -15.41 -13.61 -9.45
C SER A 9 -14.24 -13.07 -10.29
N ARG A 10 -13.47 -12.09 -9.78
CA ARG A 10 -12.26 -11.57 -10.45
C ARG A 10 -11.15 -12.61 -10.58
N TRP A 11 -11.18 -13.65 -9.75
CA TRP A 11 -10.12 -14.67 -9.69
C TRP A 11 -10.63 -16.10 -9.95
N CYS A 12 -11.94 -16.33 -10.01
CA CYS A 12 -12.57 -17.66 -10.15
C CYS A 12 -12.83 -18.12 -11.60
N ARG A 13 -12.17 -17.55 -12.63
CA ARG A 13 -12.13 -18.22 -13.94
C ARG A 13 -11.14 -19.38 -13.89
N ALA A 14 -11.65 -20.55 -13.51
CA ALA A 14 -11.01 -21.83 -13.79
C ALA A 14 -11.14 -22.11 -15.29
N GLY A 15 -10.15 -21.68 -16.06
CA GLY A 15 -9.99 -22.03 -17.47
C GLY A 15 -8.58 -22.52 -17.67
N SER A 16 -8.44 -23.73 -18.22
CA SER A 16 -7.19 -24.31 -18.73
C SER A 16 -6.37 -23.29 -19.50
N GLU A 17 -5.07 -23.18 -19.19
CA GLU A 17 -4.11 -22.31 -19.88
C GLU A 17 -4.17 -22.51 -21.41
N PRO A 18 -4.56 -21.48 -22.20
CA PRO A 18 -4.05 -21.31 -23.54
C PRO A 18 -2.77 -20.47 -23.46
N LEU A 19 -1.80 -20.75 -24.34
CA LEU A 19 -0.63 -19.91 -24.55
C LEU A 19 -1.04 -18.42 -24.60
N ASP A 20 -0.37 -17.60 -23.79
CA ASP A 20 -0.62 -16.17 -23.57
C ASP A 20 -0.94 -15.44 -24.89
N GLU A 21 -2.21 -15.09 -25.10
CA GLU A 21 -2.62 -14.12 -26.14
C GLU A 21 -1.89 -12.77 -25.95
N VAL A 22 -1.43 -12.49 -24.72
CA VAL A 22 -0.53 -11.37 -24.39
C VAL A 22 0.84 -11.52 -25.05
N LEU A 23 1.37 -12.73 -25.17
CA LEU A 23 2.64 -13.01 -25.83
C LEU A 23 2.52 -12.80 -27.33
N VAL A 24 1.41 -13.26 -27.94
CA VAL A 24 1.14 -13.08 -29.37
C VAL A 24 0.99 -11.60 -29.71
N ARG A 25 0.27 -10.83 -28.87
CA ARG A 25 0.14 -9.38 -29.03
C ARG A 25 1.46 -8.63 -28.84
N ASP A 26 2.29 -9.05 -27.88
CA ASP A 26 3.63 -8.48 -27.65
C ASP A 26 4.61 -8.81 -28.81
N VAL A 27 4.40 -9.93 -29.51
CA VAL A 27 5.16 -10.32 -30.72
C VAL A 27 4.73 -9.52 -31.95
N GLU A 28 3.44 -9.23 -32.10
CA GLU A 28 2.95 -8.36 -33.18
C GLU A 28 3.37 -6.89 -32.99
N GLU A 29 3.43 -6.40 -31.74
CA GLU A 29 3.90 -5.05 -31.42
C GLU A 29 5.42 -4.87 -31.59
N THR A 30 6.20 -5.96 -31.62
CA THR A 30 7.67 -5.92 -31.79
C THR A 30 8.12 -5.88 -33.25
N GLN A 31 7.24 -6.06 -34.23
CA GLN A 31 7.60 -6.01 -35.66
C GLN A 31 7.62 -4.61 -36.30
N ARG A 32 7.34 -3.52 -35.56
CA ARG A 32 7.50 -2.15 -36.08
C ARG A 32 8.91 -1.61 -35.80
N PRO A 33 9.61 -1.02 -36.79
CA PRO A 33 11.02 -0.69 -36.64
C PRO A 33 11.26 0.42 -35.58
N PRO A 34 12.33 0.33 -34.76
CA PRO A 34 12.45 1.06 -33.49
C PRO A 34 12.66 2.58 -33.60
N ILE A 35 13.08 3.08 -34.76
CA ILE A 35 13.56 4.46 -34.95
C ILE A 35 12.47 5.44 -35.39
N ALA A 36 11.42 4.98 -36.08
CA ALA A 36 10.27 5.82 -36.41
C ALA A 36 9.51 6.31 -35.15
N ARG A 37 9.83 5.74 -33.98
CA ARG A 37 9.19 6.04 -32.69
C ARG A 37 9.74 7.28 -31.98
N TYR A 38 10.87 7.86 -32.42
CA TYR A 38 11.57 8.88 -31.61
C TYR A 38 11.54 10.31 -32.18
N PHE A 39 11.34 10.54 -33.49
CA PHE A 39 11.75 11.83 -34.10
C PHE A 39 10.81 12.51 -35.10
N ALA A 40 9.56 12.10 -35.30
CA ALA A 40 8.61 12.91 -36.09
C ALA A 40 7.83 13.89 -35.18
N GLU A 41 8.15 15.19 -35.32
CA GLU A 41 7.33 16.42 -35.29
C GLU A 41 6.04 16.49 -34.44
N GLU A 42 5.61 17.57 -33.80
CA GLU A 42 5.99 18.97 -33.63
C GLU A 42 5.17 19.43 -32.38
N GLY A 43 5.76 20.25 -31.50
CA GLY A 43 5.03 20.83 -30.35
C GLY A 43 5.17 20.04 -29.03
N ASN A 44 6.22 20.30 -28.26
CA ASN A 44 6.17 20.22 -26.79
C ASN A 44 7.49 20.69 -26.17
N ALA A 45 7.63 22.01 -26.02
CA ALA A 45 8.59 22.63 -25.11
C ALA A 45 7.92 22.97 -23.75
N SER A 46 6.99 22.12 -23.31
CA SER A 46 6.28 22.24 -22.03
C SER A 46 7.04 21.50 -20.91
N PRO A 47 6.98 21.97 -19.65
CA PRO A 47 7.55 21.30 -18.47
C PRO A 47 7.08 19.83 -18.30
N ALA A 48 5.85 19.54 -18.73
CA ALA A 48 5.26 18.21 -18.76
C ALA A 48 5.82 17.29 -19.86
N SER A 49 6.63 17.82 -20.78
CA SER A 49 7.01 17.07 -21.97
C SER A 49 7.85 15.84 -21.58
N PRO A 50 7.55 14.66 -22.15
CA PRO A 50 8.36 13.46 -21.96
C PRO A 50 9.85 13.69 -22.31
N ARG A 51 10.13 14.69 -23.14
CA ARG A 51 11.47 15.17 -23.50
C ARG A 51 12.18 15.89 -22.35
N LEU A 52 11.53 16.85 -21.68
CA LEU A 52 12.13 17.54 -20.52
C LEU A 52 12.29 16.59 -19.35
N GLN A 53 11.30 15.73 -19.08
CA GLN A 53 11.38 14.70 -18.03
C GLN A 53 12.59 13.78 -18.21
N ARG A 54 12.86 13.35 -19.45
CA ARG A 54 13.99 12.48 -19.78
C ARG A 54 15.33 13.23 -19.75
N ALA A 55 15.37 14.50 -20.18
CA ALA A 55 16.55 15.36 -20.05
C ALA A 55 16.90 15.62 -18.57
N THR A 56 15.89 15.85 -17.72
CA THR A 56 16.08 16.02 -16.27
C THR A 56 16.54 14.72 -15.60
N GLN A 57 15.98 13.56 -15.97
CA GLN A 57 16.49 12.27 -15.50
C GLN A 57 17.96 12.06 -15.85
N LEU A 58 18.38 12.42 -17.07
CA LEU A 58 19.78 12.30 -17.50
C LEU A 58 20.72 13.26 -16.77
N GLU A 59 20.31 14.51 -16.55
CA GLU A 59 21.13 15.47 -15.80
C GLU A 59 21.21 15.10 -14.31
N LEU A 60 20.15 14.54 -13.72
CA LEU A 60 20.16 13.99 -12.37
C LEU A 60 21.12 12.80 -12.24
N LEU A 61 21.10 11.87 -13.21
CA LEU A 61 22.06 10.76 -13.25
C LEU A 61 23.51 11.26 -13.38
N ARG A 62 23.73 12.31 -14.17
CA ARG A 62 25.05 12.96 -14.34
C ARG A 62 25.53 13.69 -13.10
N LEU A 63 24.62 14.28 -12.32
CA LEU A 63 24.94 14.90 -11.03
C LEU A 63 25.25 13.83 -9.97
N CYS A 64 24.48 12.74 -9.93
CA CYS A 64 24.74 11.59 -9.06
C CYS A 64 26.09 10.92 -9.37
N SER A 65 26.49 10.84 -10.65
CA SER A 65 27.77 10.24 -11.04
C SER A 65 29.00 11.09 -10.67
N LYS A 66 28.82 12.40 -10.42
CA LYS A 66 29.92 13.32 -10.07
C LYS A 66 30.20 13.40 -8.57
N ALA A 67 29.40 12.74 -7.72
CA ALA A 67 29.62 12.72 -6.27
C ALA A 67 29.24 11.35 -5.66
N PRO A 68 30.13 10.34 -5.73
CA PRO A 68 29.83 8.97 -5.32
C PRO A 68 29.46 8.82 -3.83
N HIS A 69 29.88 9.74 -2.97
CA HIS A 69 29.58 9.74 -1.53
C HIS A 69 28.35 10.57 -1.14
N SER A 70 27.65 11.20 -2.09
CA SER A 70 26.43 11.98 -1.81
C SER A 70 25.14 11.22 -2.13
N ALA A 71 25.20 10.12 -2.89
CA ALA A 71 24.04 9.35 -3.34
C ALA A 71 23.16 8.74 -2.22
N THR A 72 23.59 8.82 -0.95
CA THR A 72 22.89 8.28 0.23
C THR A 72 22.50 9.31 1.29
N ARG A 73 22.64 10.63 1.02
CA ARG A 73 22.29 11.67 2.00
C ARG A 73 20.83 12.10 1.86
N GLU A 74 20.14 12.24 3.00
CA GLU A 74 18.73 12.70 3.14
C GLU A 74 18.43 13.97 2.32
N ALA A 75 19.40 14.88 2.24
CA ALA A 75 19.33 16.09 1.43
C ALA A 75 19.14 15.81 -0.07
N ASN A 76 19.67 14.71 -0.60
CA ASN A 76 19.59 14.38 -2.03
C ASN A 76 18.28 13.70 -2.41
N LEU A 77 17.74 12.82 -1.57
CA LEU A 77 16.39 12.27 -1.75
C LEU A 77 15.33 13.36 -1.56
N ALA A 78 15.51 14.23 -0.56
CA ALA A 78 14.66 15.40 -0.37
C ALA A 78 14.78 16.39 -1.56
N ALA A 79 15.98 16.63 -2.08
CA ALA A 79 16.18 17.46 -3.26
C ALA A 79 15.58 16.84 -4.53
N LEU A 80 15.62 15.51 -4.69
CA LEU A 80 14.97 14.80 -5.80
C LEU A 80 13.46 14.86 -5.69
N ALA A 81 12.90 14.60 -4.50
CA ALA A 81 11.47 14.72 -4.23
C ALA A 81 10.99 16.17 -4.42
N ALA A 82 11.73 17.15 -3.90
CA ALA A 82 11.43 18.57 -4.07
C ALA A 82 11.59 19.04 -5.52
N SER A 83 12.55 18.50 -6.28
CA SER A 83 12.70 18.81 -7.71
C SER A 83 11.59 18.18 -8.53
N ARG A 84 11.22 16.94 -8.24
CA ARG A 84 10.02 16.29 -8.81
C ARG A 84 8.77 17.10 -8.47
N GLN A 85 8.61 17.55 -7.24
CA GLN A 85 7.46 18.32 -6.78
C GLN A 85 7.42 19.71 -7.42
N ARG A 86 8.57 20.38 -7.58
CA ARG A 86 8.68 21.65 -8.34
C ARG A 86 8.35 21.47 -9.82
N LEU A 87 8.81 20.39 -10.44
CA LEU A 87 8.46 20.06 -11.83
C LEU A 87 6.96 19.78 -11.99
N LEU A 88 6.32 19.17 -10.99
CA LEU A 88 4.88 18.94 -10.97
C LEU A 88 4.08 20.24 -10.72
N GLN A 89 4.59 21.13 -9.87
CA GLN A 89 4.00 22.45 -9.61
C GLN A 89 4.14 23.40 -10.81
N ALA A 90 5.12 23.18 -11.70
CA ALA A 90 5.25 23.95 -12.94
C ALA A 90 4.06 23.75 -13.90
N ASP A 91 3.31 22.65 -13.76
CA ASP A 91 2.06 22.35 -14.48
C ASP A 91 0.81 22.71 -13.67
N GLY A 92 0.94 23.54 -12.64
CA GLY A 92 -0.13 23.83 -11.68
C GLY A 92 -0.30 22.73 -10.63
N GLU A 93 -1.04 23.07 -9.59
CA GLU A 93 -1.24 22.22 -8.43
C GLU A 93 -2.14 21.02 -8.76
N ASP A 94 -1.70 19.81 -8.38
CA ASP A 94 -2.47 18.57 -8.60
C ASP A 94 -3.50 18.34 -7.48
N LEU A 95 -4.74 18.78 -7.72
CA LEU A 95 -5.88 18.54 -6.82
C LEU A 95 -6.51 17.15 -7.00
N GLY A 96 -6.00 16.36 -7.95
CA GLY A 96 -6.52 15.04 -8.26
C GLY A 96 -7.86 15.07 -9.00
N GLN A 97 -8.14 13.99 -9.73
CA GLN A 97 -9.42 13.75 -10.37
C GLN A 97 -10.34 12.96 -9.44
N GLU A 98 -11.64 13.01 -9.67
CA GLU A 98 -12.61 12.18 -8.96
C GLU A 98 -12.33 10.69 -9.22
N ASP A 99 -12.35 9.89 -8.15
CA ASP A 99 -12.16 8.43 -8.24
C ASP A 99 -13.52 7.75 -8.29
N GLU A 100 -13.68 6.75 -9.15
CA GLU A 100 -14.92 6.00 -9.32
C GLU A 100 -15.39 5.29 -8.03
N LEU A 101 -14.48 5.03 -7.09
CA LEU A 101 -14.80 4.40 -5.81
C LEU A 101 -15.03 5.41 -4.66
N ALA A 102 -15.09 6.72 -4.95
CA ALA A 102 -15.20 7.76 -3.92
C ALA A 102 -16.46 7.59 -3.05
N ASP A 103 -17.62 7.34 -3.67
CA ASP A 103 -18.88 7.14 -2.94
C ASP A 103 -18.86 5.85 -2.10
N GLU A 104 -18.25 4.78 -2.64
CA GLU A 104 -18.09 3.53 -1.90
C GLU A 104 -17.18 3.70 -0.69
N LEU A 105 -16.09 4.47 -0.82
CA LEU A 105 -15.19 4.76 0.29
C LEU A 105 -15.91 5.61 1.35
N ARG A 106 -16.67 6.63 0.93
CA ARG A 106 -17.46 7.47 1.84
C ARG A 106 -18.44 6.62 2.64
N ALA A 107 -19.15 5.70 1.98
CA ALA A 107 -20.08 4.78 2.63
C ALA A 107 -19.37 3.84 3.63
N PHE A 108 -18.21 3.30 3.25
CA PHE A 108 -17.38 2.47 4.14
C PHE A 108 -16.95 3.25 5.38
N CYS A 109 -16.42 4.46 5.21
CA CYS A 109 -16.00 5.31 6.32
C CYS A 109 -17.14 5.69 7.26
N ALA A 110 -18.32 5.99 6.72
CA ALA A 110 -19.51 6.29 7.52
C ALA A 110 -19.97 5.06 8.34
N ARG A 111 -20.00 3.87 7.71
CA ARG A 111 -20.40 2.61 8.36
C ARG A 111 -19.50 2.25 9.54
N HIS A 112 -18.20 2.52 9.41
CA HIS A 112 -17.19 2.19 10.41
C HIS A 112 -16.78 3.39 11.30
N ALA A 113 -17.49 4.52 11.18
CA ALA A 113 -17.24 5.74 11.96
C ALA A 113 -15.77 6.22 11.92
N LEU A 114 -15.15 6.21 10.73
CA LEU A 114 -13.73 6.57 10.57
C LEU A 114 -13.45 8.08 10.64
N TRP A 115 -14.50 8.87 10.46
CA TRP A 115 -14.45 10.32 10.49
C TRP A 115 -14.59 10.85 11.91
N PRO A 116 -13.61 11.63 12.41
CA PRO A 116 -13.73 12.31 13.69
C PRO A 116 -14.98 13.19 13.71
N HIS A 117 -15.78 13.06 14.76
CA HIS A 117 -17.05 13.79 14.94
C HIS A 117 -18.11 13.55 13.84
N GLY A 118 -17.95 12.51 13.01
CA GLY A 118 -18.95 12.10 12.01
C GLY A 118 -18.97 12.95 10.72
N THR A 119 -18.07 13.91 10.57
CA THR A 119 -18.00 14.79 9.38
C THR A 119 -16.91 14.31 8.43
N GLU A 120 -17.24 14.14 7.15
CA GLU A 120 -16.25 13.75 6.12
C GLU A 120 -15.11 14.78 6.06
N THR A 121 -13.93 14.35 6.45
CA THR A 121 -12.69 15.14 6.46
C THR A 121 -11.84 14.90 5.22
N LEU A 122 -11.93 13.71 4.63
CA LEU A 122 -11.10 13.26 3.52
C LEU A 122 -11.94 12.65 2.39
N VAL A 123 -11.57 12.96 1.16
CA VAL A 123 -12.19 12.43 -0.07
C VAL A 123 -11.19 11.65 -0.92
N LEU A 124 -11.65 10.57 -1.55
CA LEU A 124 -10.84 9.79 -2.48
C LEU A 124 -10.66 10.54 -3.80
N ARG A 125 -9.42 10.63 -4.27
CA ARG A 125 -9.06 11.24 -5.57
C ARG A 125 -7.98 10.41 -6.26
N HIS A 126 -7.87 10.56 -7.57
CA HIS A 126 -6.76 10.03 -8.35
C HIS A 126 -5.77 11.14 -8.72
N PHE A 127 -4.56 11.08 -8.19
CA PHE A 127 -3.50 12.05 -8.44
C PHE A 127 -2.54 11.58 -9.54
N ARG A 128 -1.89 12.53 -10.22
CA ARG A 128 -0.85 12.26 -11.23
C ARG A 128 0.34 11.54 -10.61
N VAL A 129 0.63 11.84 -9.34
CA VAL A 129 1.69 11.21 -8.56
C VAL A 129 1.11 10.53 -7.33
N GLY A 130 1.47 9.25 -7.16
CA GLY A 130 0.92 8.38 -6.11
C GLY A 130 -0.27 7.56 -6.59
N GLY A 131 -1.01 8.04 -7.60
CA GLY A 131 -2.24 7.40 -8.08
C GLY A 131 -3.40 7.72 -7.15
N ARG A 132 -4.23 6.73 -6.81
CA ARG A 132 -5.31 6.87 -5.85
C ARG A 132 -4.79 7.32 -4.49
N GLY A 133 -5.40 8.34 -3.91
CA GLY A 133 -5.08 8.82 -2.57
C GLY A 133 -6.17 9.70 -1.96
N LEU A 134 -5.89 10.33 -0.82
CA LEU A 134 -6.86 11.14 -0.08
C LEU A 134 -6.57 12.63 -0.22
N ALA A 135 -7.61 13.44 -0.41
CA ALA A 135 -7.58 14.90 -0.35
C ALA A 135 -8.43 15.44 0.80
N ALA A 136 -8.11 16.64 1.27
CA ALA A 136 -8.93 17.37 2.24
C ALA A 136 -10.32 17.69 1.64
N ALA A 137 -11.39 17.33 2.35
CA ALA A 137 -12.76 17.63 1.93
C ALA A 137 -13.11 19.11 2.12
N ALA A 138 -12.48 19.76 3.10
CA ALA A 138 -12.62 21.17 3.46
C ALA A 138 -11.27 21.71 3.95
N ASP A 139 -11.21 22.99 4.33
CA ASP A 139 -10.02 23.55 5.00
C ASP A 139 -9.85 22.89 6.37
N LEU A 140 -8.65 22.36 6.63
CA LEU A 140 -8.30 21.65 7.86
C LEU A 140 -7.24 22.43 8.63
N SER A 141 -7.37 22.46 9.95
CA SER A 141 -6.48 23.20 10.85
C SER A 141 -5.38 22.32 11.43
N ALA A 142 -4.27 22.95 11.83
CA ALA A 142 -3.22 22.24 12.56
C ALA A 142 -3.77 21.71 13.89
N GLY A 143 -3.46 20.45 14.22
CA GLY A 143 -3.96 19.75 15.40
C GLY A 143 -5.23 18.93 15.16
N ASP A 144 -5.94 19.13 14.04
CA ASP A 144 -7.14 18.37 13.72
C ASP A 144 -6.81 16.87 13.55
N THR A 145 -7.66 16.01 14.12
CA THR A 145 -7.69 14.60 13.74
C THR A 145 -8.47 14.50 12.44
N VAL A 146 -7.88 13.89 11.42
CA VAL A 146 -8.50 13.76 10.09
C VAL A 146 -8.98 12.34 9.79
N LEU A 147 -8.47 11.34 10.51
CA LEU A 147 -8.87 9.95 10.37
C LEU A 147 -8.66 9.24 11.71
N ALA A 148 -9.61 8.43 12.12
CA ALA A 148 -9.51 7.56 13.29
C ALA A 148 -9.96 6.15 12.91
N VAL A 149 -9.04 5.19 12.85
CA VAL A 149 -9.35 3.80 12.48
C VAL A 149 -9.53 2.97 13.76
N PRO A 150 -10.73 2.47 14.09
CA PRO A 150 -10.94 1.67 15.29
C PRO A 150 -9.99 0.46 15.34
N GLU A 151 -9.49 0.12 16.52
CA GLU A 151 -8.56 -1.02 16.69
C GLU A 151 -9.17 -2.33 16.17
N SER A 152 -10.48 -2.51 16.34
CA SER A 152 -11.22 -3.67 15.84
C SER A 152 -11.22 -3.80 14.31
N LEU A 153 -10.94 -2.72 13.58
CA LEU A 153 -10.83 -2.70 12.13
C LEU A 153 -9.38 -2.88 11.64
N LEU A 154 -8.39 -2.70 12.52
CA LEU A 154 -6.99 -2.98 12.20
C LEU A 154 -6.79 -4.48 12.02
N LEU A 155 -5.97 -4.84 11.04
CA LEU A 155 -5.57 -6.22 10.83
C LEU A 155 -4.11 -6.40 11.20
N SER A 156 -3.86 -7.27 12.18
CA SER A 156 -2.53 -7.69 12.62
C SER A 156 -2.37 -9.20 12.48
N SER A 157 -1.13 -9.70 12.58
CA SER A 157 -0.84 -11.13 12.58
C SER A 157 -1.46 -11.86 13.78
N GLU A 158 -1.75 -11.15 14.88
CA GLU A 158 -2.43 -11.70 16.06
C GLU A 158 -3.82 -12.22 15.73
N ARG A 159 -4.46 -11.72 14.65
CA ARG A 159 -5.76 -12.20 14.18
C ARG A 159 -5.77 -13.71 13.92
N LEU A 160 -4.62 -14.30 13.57
CA LEU A 160 -4.49 -15.74 13.36
C LEU A 160 -4.78 -16.57 14.62
N SER A 161 -4.63 -16.00 15.81
CA SER A 161 -4.94 -16.68 17.08
C SER A 161 -6.44 -16.93 17.29
N SER A 162 -7.30 -16.22 16.56
CA SER A 162 -8.75 -16.43 16.61
C SER A 162 -9.23 -17.67 15.86
N TYR A 163 -8.33 -18.39 15.19
CA TYR A 163 -8.65 -19.57 14.40
C TYR A 163 -8.18 -20.85 15.12
N ASP A 164 -9.14 -21.69 15.47
CA ASP A 164 -8.87 -22.96 16.14
C ASP A 164 -7.96 -23.87 15.30
N GLY A 165 -6.95 -24.45 15.95
CA GLY A 165 -5.99 -25.36 15.30
C GLY A 165 -4.96 -24.68 14.38
N LEU A 166 -5.12 -23.39 14.03
CA LEU A 166 -4.23 -22.72 13.09
C LEU A 166 -2.81 -22.57 13.60
N ALA A 167 -2.62 -22.22 14.87
CA ALA A 167 -1.28 -22.09 15.46
C ALA A 167 -0.48 -23.40 15.37
N ALA A 168 -1.12 -24.53 15.68
CA ALA A 168 -0.50 -25.85 15.59
C ALA A 168 -0.19 -26.23 14.13
N ALA A 169 -1.11 -25.96 13.19
CA ALA A 169 -0.90 -26.23 11.78
C ALA A 169 0.24 -25.39 11.18
N LEU A 170 0.38 -24.12 11.58
CA LEU A 170 1.49 -23.26 11.16
C LEU A 170 2.84 -23.75 11.70
N SER A 171 2.89 -24.12 12.99
CA SER A 171 4.10 -24.66 13.61
C SER A 171 4.52 -25.98 12.94
N ALA A 172 3.57 -26.87 12.64
CA ALA A 172 3.86 -28.10 11.91
C ALA A 172 4.35 -27.87 10.47
N ALA A 173 3.84 -26.85 9.79
CA ALA A 173 4.17 -26.59 8.38
C ALA A 173 5.50 -25.85 8.18
N ALA A 174 5.83 -24.90 9.06
CA ALA A 174 6.97 -24.00 8.85
C ALA A 174 7.76 -23.69 10.14
N GLY A 175 7.51 -24.41 11.24
CA GLY A 175 8.11 -24.16 12.54
C GLY A 175 7.58 -22.88 13.20
N ASP A 176 8.24 -22.49 14.29
CA ASP A 176 7.79 -21.38 15.13
C ASP A 176 8.26 -19.99 14.63
N SER A 177 9.13 -19.94 13.62
CA SER A 177 9.84 -18.73 13.19
C SER A 177 9.32 -18.11 11.89
N LEU A 178 8.01 -18.19 11.63
CA LEU A 178 7.39 -17.48 10.51
C LEU A 178 7.48 -15.96 10.69
N HIS A 179 8.01 -15.27 9.69
CA HIS A 179 8.09 -13.81 9.67
C HIS A 179 6.70 -13.17 9.80
N ASP A 180 6.61 -12.05 10.54
CA ASP A 180 5.34 -11.39 10.85
C ASP A 180 4.57 -10.96 9.59
N ASP A 181 5.26 -10.43 8.57
CA ASP A 181 4.63 -10.08 7.29
C ASP A 181 3.96 -11.29 6.60
N VAL A 182 4.56 -12.49 6.70
CA VAL A 182 3.95 -13.71 6.15
C VAL A 182 2.68 -14.06 6.94
N ARG A 183 2.73 -13.97 8.27
CA ARG A 183 1.57 -14.18 9.14
C ARG A 183 0.45 -13.18 8.85
N LEU A 184 0.77 -11.89 8.73
CA LEU A 184 -0.19 -10.84 8.38
C LEU A 184 -0.76 -11.04 6.97
N SER A 185 0.04 -11.55 6.02
CA SER A 185 -0.44 -11.92 4.69
C SER A 185 -1.47 -13.05 4.74
N LEU A 186 -1.24 -14.06 5.58
CA LEU A 186 -2.22 -15.13 5.82
C LEU A 186 -3.49 -14.59 6.45
N ALA A 187 -3.37 -13.69 7.43
CA ALA A 187 -4.52 -13.06 8.08
C ALA A 187 -5.38 -12.30 7.07
N LEU A 188 -4.75 -11.54 6.17
CA LEU A 188 -5.45 -10.82 5.09
C LEU A 188 -6.20 -11.77 4.16
N LEU A 189 -5.55 -12.86 3.72
CA LEU A 189 -6.19 -13.84 2.84
C LEU A 189 -7.37 -14.55 3.51
N LEU A 190 -7.23 -14.89 4.80
CA LEU A 190 -8.30 -15.51 5.58
C LEU A 190 -9.51 -14.58 5.75
N GLU A 191 -9.28 -13.31 6.11
CA GLU A 191 -10.38 -12.34 6.27
C GLU A 191 -11.14 -12.14 4.95
N ILE A 192 -10.44 -12.06 3.82
CA ILE A 192 -11.08 -11.91 2.51
C ILE A 192 -11.80 -13.20 2.09
N ALA A 193 -11.25 -14.38 2.40
CA ALA A 193 -11.85 -15.66 2.02
C ALA A 193 -13.07 -16.05 2.86
N ARG A 194 -13.06 -15.73 4.16
CA ARG A 194 -14.08 -16.17 5.13
C ARG A 194 -15.39 -15.42 4.98
N ASP A 195 -15.31 -14.10 4.81
CA ASP A 195 -16.47 -13.24 5.01
C ASP A 195 -16.68 -12.34 3.80
N GLN A 196 -17.40 -12.84 2.78
CA GLN A 196 -17.73 -12.04 1.59
C GLN A 196 -18.50 -10.74 1.91
N ALA A 197 -19.03 -10.60 3.14
CA ALA A 197 -19.72 -9.42 3.64
C ALA A 197 -18.96 -8.67 4.75
N GLY A 198 -17.76 -9.13 5.12
CA GLY A 198 -16.96 -8.57 6.21
C GLY A 198 -16.26 -7.28 5.82
N ALA A 199 -15.86 -6.48 6.82
CA ALA A 199 -15.24 -5.18 6.58
C ALA A 199 -14.00 -5.26 5.67
N TRP A 200 -13.17 -6.31 5.81
CA TRP A 200 -11.99 -6.51 4.96
C TRP A 200 -12.32 -7.00 3.55
N ALA A 201 -13.39 -7.78 3.37
CA ALA A 201 -13.87 -8.14 2.04
C ALA A 201 -14.56 -6.95 1.35
N GLU A 202 -15.22 -6.07 2.10
CA GLU A 202 -15.69 -4.77 1.59
C GLU A 202 -14.48 -3.93 1.16
N TYR A 203 -13.50 -3.78 2.06
CA TYR A 203 -12.34 -2.91 1.86
C TYR A 203 -11.37 -3.40 0.76
N CYS A 204 -11.28 -4.70 0.49
CA CYS A 204 -10.30 -5.24 -0.45
C CYS A 204 -10.41 -4.68 -1.88
N ARG A 205 -11.55 -4.09 -2.26
CA ARG A 205 -11.74 -3.42 -3.57
C ARG A 205 -10.91 -2.14 -3.73
N PHE A 206 -10.53 -1.49 -2.62
CA PHE A 206 -9.69 -0.29 -2.64
C PHE A 206 -8.21 -0.63 -2.77
N LEU A 207 -7.83 -1.87 -2.43
CA LEU A 207 -6.46 -2.36 -2.58
C LEU A 207 -6.10 -2.52 -4.07
N PRO A 208 -4.84 -2.26 -4.45
CA PRO A 208 -4.40 -2.38 -5.82
C PRO A 208 -4.39 -3.85 -6.24
N GLU A 209 -4.93 -4.13 -7.42
CA GLU A 209 -4.85 -5.47 -8.03
C GLU A 209 -3.39 -5.89 -8.27
N ARG A 210 -2.52 -4.92 -8.56
CA ARG A 210 -1.08 -5.10 -8.75
C ARG A 210 -0.31 -4.09 -7.89
N PRO A 211 0.00 -4.43 -6.64
CA PRO A 211 0.80 -3.57 -5.77
C PRO A 211 2.15 -3.24 -6.45
N PRO A 212 2.64 -1.99 -6.35
CA PRO A 212 3.87 -1.56 -7.02
C PRO A 212 5.09 -2.19 -6.34
N SER A 213 5.48 -3.39 -6.78
CA SER A 213 6.64 -4.12 -6.26
C SER A 213 7.40 -4.84 -7.37
N ALA A 214 8.72 -4.83 -7.28
CA ALA A 214 9.59 -5.58 -8.19
C ALA A 214 9.39 -7.11 -8.08
N LEU A 215 8.77 -7.59 -7.01
CA LEU A 215 8.42 -9.01 -6.84
C LEU A 215 7.45 -9.51 -7.93
N HIS A 216 6.67 -8.61 -8.52
CA HIS A 216 5.74 -8.89 -9.62
C HIS A 216 6.36 -8.73 -11.01
N TRP A 217 7.63 -8.32 -11.11
CA TRP A 217 8.25 -8.01 -12.41
C TRP A 217 8.58 -9.29 -13.19
N ALA A 218 8.30 -9.23 -14.49
CA ALA A 218 8.77 -10.23 -15.44
C ALA A 218 10.29 -10.16 -15.62
N SER A 219 10.89 -11.26 -16.09
CA SER A 219 12.35 -11.35 -16.31
C SER A 219 12.89 -10.20 -17.17
N ARG A 220 12.17 -9.79 -18.22
CA ARG A 220 12.54 -8.63 -19.08
C ARG A 220 12.58 -7.28 -18.34
N GLN A 221 11.73 -7.11 -17.33
CA GLN A 221 11.72 -5.90 -16.51
C GLN A 221 12.88 -5.90 -15.51
N LEU A 222 13.19 -7.06 -14.93
CA LEU A 222 14.36 -7.24 -14.04
C LEU A 222 15.69 -7.02 -14.78
N GLN A 223 15.78 -7.32 -16.07
CA GLN A 223 16.95 -6.99 -16.89
C GLN A 223 17.28 -5.49 -16.90
N ARG A 224 16.31 -4.60 -16.65
CA ARG A 224 16.59 -3.16 -16.53
C ARG A 224 17.40 -2.81 -15.28
N LEU A 225 17.40 -3.71 -14.29
CA LEU A 225 18.21 -3.63 -13.08
C LEU A 225 19.50 -4.45 -13.20
N ALA A 226 19.82 -4.97 -14.40
CA ALA A 226 21.06 -5.72 -14.62
C ALA A 226 22.27 -4.92 -14.13
N HIS A 227 23.26 -5.64 -13.61
CA HIS A 227 24.47 -5.06 -13.02
C HIS A 227 24.24 -4.22 -11.74
N THR A 228 23.07 -4.33 -11.11
CA THR A 228 22.82 -3.84 -9.76
C THR A 228 22.59 -5.03 -8.80
N PRO A 229 22.84 -4.88 -7.49
CA PRO A 229 22.51 -5.92 -6.51
C PRO A 229 21.00 -6.17 -6.37
N LEU A 230 20.15 -5.28 -6.93
CA LEU A 230 18.70 -5.36 -6.78
C LEU A 230 18.10 -6.59 -7.46
N VAL A 231 18.64 -7.05 -8.59
CA VAL A 231 18.16 -8.27 -9.25
C VAL A 231 18.33 -9.48 -8.35
N GLY A 232 19.49 -9.61 -7.70
CA GLY A 232 19.75 -10.68 -6.73
C GLY A 232 18.81 -10.61 -5.54
N ARG A 233 18.61 -9.41 -4.96
CA ARG A 233 17.69 -9.22 -3.83
C ARG A 233 16.25 -9.58 -4.16
N VAL A 234 15.74 -9.14 -5.32
CA VAL A 234 14.37 -9.44 -5.76
C VAL A 234 14.20 -10.94 -6.06
N THR A 235 15.20 -11.56 -6.68
CA THR A 235 15.17 -12.99 -7.02
C THR A 235 15.16 -13.85 -5.76
N ALA A 236 16.09 -13.60 -4.84
CA ALA A 236 16.18 -14.33 -3.56
C ALA A 236 14.92 -14.15 -2.70
N ALA A 237 14.37 -12.92 -2.62
CA ALA A 237 13.13 -12.68 -1.90
C ALA A 237 11.95 -13.46 -2.52
N ARG A 238 11.88 -13.53 -3.86
CA ARG A 238 10.83 -14.29 -4.55
C ARG A 238 10.97 -15.79 -4.35
N GLU A 239 12.19 -16.32 -4.31
CA GLU A 239 12.47 -17.74 -4.04
C GLU A 239 12.10 -18.11 -2.61
N ALA A 240 12.53 -17.32 -1.61
CA ALA A 240 12.16 -17.53 -0.21
C ALA A 240 10.64 -17.52 0.00
N LEU A 241 9.92 -16.62 -0.67
CA LEU A 241 8.46 -16.59 -0.64
C LEU A 241 7.84 -17.83 -1.30
N ARG A 242 8.41 -18.36 -2.39
CA ARG A 242 7.94 -19.60 -3.02
C ARG A 242 8.12 -20.80 -2.12
N GLU A 243 9.27 -20.89 -1.44
CA GLU A 243 9.53 -21.95 -0.46
C GLU A 243 8.52 -21.87 0.69
N ALA A 244 8.28 -20.68 1.24
CA ALA A 244 7.26 -20.48 2.26
C ALA A 244 5.86 -20.88 1.77
N HIS A 245 5.48 -20.52 0.53
CA HIS A 245 4.21 -20.93 -0.07
C HIS A 245 4.09 -22.45 -0.19
N ALA A 246 5.12 -23.10 -0.72
CA ALA A 246 5.16 -24.55 -0.94
C ALA A 246 5.15 -25.35 0.38
N ALA A 247 5.74 -24.82 1.45
CA ALA A 247 5.69 -25.42 2.78
C ALA A 247 4.33 -25.23 3.45
N LEU A 248 3.77 -24.01 3.41
CA LEU A 248 2.57 -23.65 4.16
C LEU A 248 1.30 -24.21 3.55
N PHE A 249 1.01 -23.91 2.28
CA PHE A 249 -0.34 -24.09 1.77
C PHE A 249 -0.76 -25.55 1.59
N PRO A 250 0.09 -26.49 1.13
CA PRO A 250 -0.27 -27.90 1.11
C PRO A 250 -0.59 -28.44 2.51
N ALA A 251 0.24 -28.12 3.50
CA ALA A 251 0.05 -28.57 4.89
C ALA A 251 -1.20 -27.96 5.53
N LEU A 252 -1.41 -26.65 5.35
CA LEU A 252 -2.59 -25.95 5.87
C LEU A 252 -3.88 -26.41 5.19
N SER A 253 -3.85 -26.67 3.88
CA SER A 253 -5.03 -27.21 3.15
C SER A 253 -5.39 -28.61 3.62
N LEU A 254 -4.40 -29.42 4.00
CA LEU A 254 -4.62 -30.77 4.55
C LEU A 254 -5.16 -30.71 5.99
N ALA A 255 -4.55 -29.88 6.85
CA ALA A 255 -4.91 -29.79 8.26
C ALA A 255 -6.22 -29.03 8.50
N LEU A 256 -6.48 -27.97 7.72
CA LEU A 256 -7.56 -27.02 7.91
C LEU A 256 -8.25 -26.70 6.56
N PRO A 257 -8.83 -27.70 5.87
CA PRO A 257 -9.39 -27.53 4.52
C PRO A 257 -10.51 -26.49 4.43
N GLN A 258 -11.24 -26.25 5.52
CA GLN A 258 -12.30 -25.25 5.57
C GLN A 258 -11.76 -23.82 5.60
N LEU A 259 -10.58 -23.60 6.18
CA LEU A 259 -9.93 -22.29 6.22
C LEU A 259 -9.03 -22.06 5.00
N PHE A 260 -8.43 -23.13 4.47
CA PHE A 260 -7.48 -23.07 3.35
C PHE A 260 -7.95 -23.91 2.15
N PRO A 261 -9.07 -23.57 1.49
CA PRO A 261 -9.42 -24.21 0.23
C PRO A 261 -8.33 -23.92 -0.82
N PRO A 262 -7.74 -24.94 -1.49
CA PRO A 262 -6.60 -24.74 -2.40
C PRO A 262 -6.83 -23.70 -3.49
N ALA A 263 -8.07 -23.59 -4.00
CA ALA A 263 -8.46 -22.61 -5.01
C ALA A 263 -8.29 -21.16 -4.53
N SER A 264 -8.32 -20.92 -3.21
CA SER A 264 -8.26 -19.59 -2.63
C SER A 264 -6.85 -19.10 -2.28
N PHE A 265 -5.86 -20.00 -2.26
CA PHE A 265 -4.52 -19.74 -1.73
C PHE A 265 -3.40 -20.04 -2.75
N SER A 266 -3.64 -19.68 -4.01
CA SER A 266 -2.64 -19.76 -5.08
C SER A 266 -1.40 -18.88 -4.79
N TRP A 267 -0.27 -19.23 -5.41
CA TRP A 267 0.97 -18.44 -5.39
C TRP A 267 0.72 -16.95 -5.69
N ARG A 268 -0.13 -16.66 -6.68
CA ARG A 268 -0.47 -15.29 -7.10
C ARG A 268 -1.16 -14.49 -5.99
N ARG A 269 -2.09 -15.12 -5.26
CA ARG A 269 -2.81 -14.47 -4.14
C ARG A 269 -1.89 -14.28 -2.93
N PHE A 270 -1.05 -15.26 -2.64
CA PHE A 270 -0.05 -15.13 -1.58
C PHE A 270 0.95 -14.01 -1.85
N LEU A 271 1.53 -13.97 -3.05
CA LEU A 271 2.45 -12.91 -3.44
C LEU A 271 1.77 -11.54 -3.43
N TRP A 272 0.53 -11.46 -3.92
CA TRP A 272 -0.27 -10.24 -3.83
C TRP A 272 -0.44 -9.77 -2.38
N ALA A 273 -0.91 -10.64 -1.48
CA ALA A 273 -1.14 -10.30 -0.08
C ALA A 273 0.17 -9.85 0.60
N TYR A 274 1.27 -10.57 0.37
CA TYR A 274 2.57 -10.18 0.87
C TYR A 274 3.01 -8.79 0.40
N THR A 275 2.82 -8.49 -0.89
CA THR A 275 3.14 -7.15 -1.40
C THR A 275 2.20 -6.06 -0.93
N VAL A 276 0.93 -6.37 -0.64
CA VAL A 276 0.02 -5.45 0.05
C VAL A 276 0.59 -5.14 1.43
N VAL A 277 0.91 -6.16 2.23
CA VAL A 277 1.50 -5.99 3.57
C VAL A 277 2.77 -5.14 3.52
N GLN A 278 3.70 -5.44 2.61
CA GLN A 278 4.95 -4.71 2.50
C GLN A 278 4.77 -3.24 2.11
N THR A 279 3.77 -2.93 1.27
CA THR A 279 3.58 -1.57 0.73
C THR A 279 2.61 -0.73 1.56
N ARG A 280 1.76 -1.35 2.39
CA ARG A 280 0.64 -0.71 3.10
C ARG A 280 0.64 -0.94 4.61
N GLY A 281 1.55 -1.78 5.12
CA GLY A 281 1.71 -2.02 6.54
C GLY A 281 2.18 -0.78 7.29
N LEU A 282 1.52 -0.48 8.40
CA LEU A 282 1.91 0.57 9.34
C LEU A 282 2.45 -0.09 10.61
N VAL A 283 3.62 0.36 11.06
CA VAL A 283 4.16 -0.06 12.36
C VAL A 283 3.51 0.78 13.44
N VAL A 284 2.74 0.13 14.31
CA VAL A 284 2.04 0.74 15.43
C VAL A 284 2.56 0.18 16.75
N GLY A 285 2.39 0.94 17.82
CA GLY A 285 2.95 0.61 19.13
C GLY A 285 4.42 1.02 19.26
N GLY A 286 4.95 0.89 20.48
CA GLY A 286 6.29 1.38 20.84
C GLY A 286 6.23 2.63 21.72
N GLY A 287 5.87 2.42 22.98
CA GLY A 287 6.23 3.30 24.10
C GLY A 287 7.52 2.79 24.78
N ALA A 288 7.54 2.75 26.12
CA ALA A 288 8.68 2.29 26.92
C ALA A 288 9.14 0.85 26.64
N GLU A 289 8.34 0.03 25.94
CA GLU A 289 8.71 -1.34 25.55
C GLU A 289 8.82 -1.50 24.02
N PRO A 290 10.04 -1.72 23.48
CA PRO A 290 10.28 -1.99 22.07
C PRO A 290 9.58 -3.25 21.51
N ARG A 291 9.21 -4.20 22.38
CA ARG A 291 8.53 -5.45 22.02
C ARG A 291 7.05 -5.28 21.65
N ALA A 292 6.47 -4.09 21.86
CA ALA A 292 5.08 -3.80 21.54
C ALA A 292 4.87 -3.23 20.11
N ARG A 293 5.93 -3.16 19.29
CA ARG A 293 5.80 -2.74 17.89
C ARG A 293 5.25 -3.89 17.05
N ARG A 294 4.15 -3.65 16.36
CA ARG A 294 3.53 -4.62 15.44
C ARG A 294 3.18 -3.94 14.13
N THR A 295 3.29 -4.68 13.03
CA THR A 295 2.81 -4.23 11.73
C THR A 295 1.31 -4.50 11.63
N VAL A 296 0.55 -3.50 11.21
CA VAL A 296 -0.89 -3.62 10.97
C VAL A 296 -1.26 -3.07 9.60
N LEU A 297 -2.30 -3.64 9.00
CA LEU A 297 -3.01 -2.98 7.91
C LEU A 297 -4.15 -2.16 8.51
N ALA A 298 -4.24 -0.90 8.12
CA ALA A 298 -5.25 0.04 8.59
C ALA A 298 -6.07 0.53 7.38
N PRO A 299 -7.34 0.09 7.26
CA PRO A 299 -8.21 0.52 6.17
C PRO A 299 -8.30 2.05 6.10
N VAL A 300 -8.37 2.55 4.88
CA VAL A 300 -8.41 3.97 4.49
C VAL A 300 -7.09 4.70 4.75
N ALA A 301 -6.43 4.46 5.87
CA ALA A 301 -5.11 5.03 6.16
C ALA A 301 -4.05 4.63 5.13
N ASP A 302 -4.12 3.42 4.58
CA ASP A 302 -3.19 2.95 3.56
C ASP A 302 -3.35 3.64 2.17
N LEU A 303 -4.36 4.48 2.00
CA LEU A 303 -4.58 5.32 0.83
C LEU A 303 -3.84 6.67 0.95
N LEU A 304 -3.26 6.99 2.11
CA LEU A 304 -2.40 8.16 2.25
C LEU A 304 -1.09 7.91 1.51
N ASN A 305 -0.84 8.68 0.44
CA ASN A 305 0.39 8.59 -0.34
C ASN A 305 1.60 9.09 0.44
N TYR A 306 2.80 8.79 -0.07
CA TYR A 306 4.04 9.26 0.54
C TYR A 306 4.34 10.73 0.24
N SER A 307 4.78 11.49 1.25
CA SER A 307 5.49 12.76 1.05
C SER A 307 6.54 13.00 2.15
N PRO A 308 7.75 13.48 1.82
CA PRO A 308 8.74 13.91 2.81
C PRO A 308 8.31 15.16 3.58
N THR A 309 7.39 15.95 3.02
CA THR A 309 6.81 17.14 3.64
C THR A 309 5.38 16.86 4.12
N SER A 310 5.15 15.65 4.62
CA SER A 310 3.87 15.20 5.17
C SER A 310 3.29 16.22 6.16
N PRO A 311 2.05 16.70 5.95
CA PRO A 311 1.36 17.49 6.96
C PRO A 311 0.81 16.63 8.11
N LEU A 312 0.93 15.30 8.03
CA LEU A 312 0.48 14.36 9.06
C LEU A 312 1.59 13.93 10.01
N ALA A 313 1.25 13.80 11.28
CA ALA A 313 2.03 13.10 12.28
C ALA A 313 2.00 11.58 12.03
N TRP A 314 3.00 10.85 12.54
CA TRP A 314 2.92 9.39 12.59
C TRP A 314 1.75 8.98 13.49
N PRO A 315 0.91 8.01 13.07
CA PRO A 315 -0.29 7.68 13.82
C PRO A 315 0.02 7.00 15.16
N SER A 316 -0.87 7.21 16.13
CA SER A 316 -0.82 6.60 17.46
C SER A 316 -2.14 5.96 17.82
N LEU A 317 -2.08 4.90 18.63
CA LEU A 317 -3.28 4.32 19.25
C LEU A 317 -3.70 5.20 20.41
N GLU A 318 -4.92 5.73 20.35
CA GLU A 318 -5.50 6.64 21.34
C GLU A 318 -6.92 6.17 21.69
N ALA A 319 -7.43 6.57 22.86
CA ALA A 319 -8.84 6.35 23.20
C ALA A 319 -9.74 7.11 22.20
N ALA A 320 -10.73 6.44 21.63
CA ALA A 320 -11.68 7.05 20.71
C ALA A 320 -12.35 8.27 21.36
N GLY A 321 -12.24 9.44 20.72
CA GLY A 321 -12.78 10.70 21.22
C GLY A 321 -11.84 11.53 22.11
N ALA A 322 -10.62 11.07 22.40
CA ALA A 322 -9.66 11.87 23.16
C ALA A 322 -9.06 13.02 22.32
N ALA A 323 -9.41 14.26 22.67
CA ALA A 323 -8.49 15.38 22.49
C ALA A 323 -7.34 15.20 23.50
N ARG A 324 -6.10 15.54 23.10
CA ARG A 324 -4.89 15.33 23.92
C ARG A 324 -5.12 15.89 25.35
N PRO A 325 -4.89 15.12 26.43
CA PRO A 325 -5.08 15.64 27.78
C PRO A 325 -4.01 16.69 28.08
N THR A 326 -4.42 17.94 28.30
CA THR A 326 -3.58 18.98 28.90
C THR A 326 -3.79 18.96 30.41
N GLY A 327 -3.09 18.06 31.12
CA GLY A 327 -3.13 18.00 32.60
C GLY A 327 -2.74 16.63 33.17
N PRO A 328 -2.42 16.54 34.48
CA PRO A 328 -2.05 15.28 35.10
C PRO A 328 -3.28 14.37 35.23
N VAL A 329 -3.06 13.09 34.93
CA VAL A 329 -4.05 12.04 34.73
C VAL A 329 -4.73 11.67 36.05
N ALA A 330 -6.07 11.78 36.10
CA ALA A 330 -6.89 11.14 37.11
C ALA A 330 -7.31 9.74 36.60
N GLU A 331 -7.35 8.79 37.53
CA GLU A 331 -7.50 7.35 37.29
C GLU A 331 -8.82 6.96 36.58
N GLY A 332 -8.65 6.29 35.44
CA GLY A 332 -9.48 5.19 34.92
C GLY A 332 -10.93 5.45 34.47
N PRO A 333 -11.20 5.63 33.15
CA PRO A 333 -12.52 5.50 32.56
C PRO A 333 -12.78 4.09 31.97
N PRO A 334 -14.06 3.72 31.69
CA PRO A 334 -14.46 2.38 31.25
C PRO A 334 -13.80 2.00 29.93
N SER A 335 -13.56 0.71 29.71
CA SER A 335 -12.92 0.08 28.53
C SER A 335 -13.03 0.93 27.25
N ALA A 336 -12.07 1.84 27.08
CA ALA A 336 -12.13 2.82 26.01
C ALA A 336 -11.77 2.10 24.70
N THR A 337 -12.66 2.15 23.71
CA THR A 337 -12.35 1.65 22.38
C THR A 337 -11.16 2.43 21.83
N LEU A 338 -10.05 1.76 21.54
CA LEU A 338 -8.88 2.39 20.96
C LEU A 338 -9.08 2.61 19.45
N ALA A 339 -8.47 3.67 18.92
CA ALA A 339 -8.41 3.95 17.50
C ALA A 339 -7.01 4.44 17.12
N LEU A 340 -6.56 4.07 15.92
CA LEU A 340 -5.36 4.60 15.29
C LEU A 340 -5.69 5.97 14.70
N THR A 341 -5.17 7.04 15.31
CA THR A 341 -5.51 8.42 14.96
C THR A 341 -4.44 9.10 14.12
N PHE A 342 -4.88 9.86 13.12
CA PHE A 342 -4.03 10.64 12.23
C PHE A 342 -4.30 12.12 12.46
N ARG A 343 -3.27 12.85 12.93
CA ARG A 343 -3.37 14.27 13.30
C ARG A 343 -2.55 15.15 12.38
N LEU A 344 -3.07 16.32 12.07
CA LEU A 344 -2.38 17.34 11.29
C LEU A 344 -1.33 18.08 12.12
N LEU A 345 -0.14 18.24 11.56
CA LEU A 345 0.95 19.08 12.07
C LEU A 345 0.85 20.52 11.54
N SER A 346 0.20 20.70 10.39
CA SER A 346 0.01 22.00 9.74
C SER A 346 -1.36 22.06 9.08
N ALA A 347 -1.85 23.28 8.83
CA ALA A 347 -3.11 23.49 8.14
C ALA A 347 -3.03 23.02 6.67
N VAL A 348 -4.16 22.51 6.15
CA VAL A 348 -4.27 21.96 4.79
C VAL A 348 -5.54 22.52 4.13
N PRO A 349 -5.42 23.31 3.05
CA PRO A 349 -6.57 23.79 2.29
C PRO A 349 -7.42 22.67 1.67
N ALA A 350 -8.70 22.94 1.43
CA ALA A 350 -9.61 22.05 0.72
C ALA A 350 -9.05 21.60 -0.64
N GLY A 351 -9.27 20.33 -0.99
CA GLY A 351 -8.83 19.73 -2.26
C GLY A 351 -7.35 19.32 -2.30
N ARG A 352 -6.52 19.74 -1.33
CA ARG A 352 -5.11 19.33 -1.25
C ARG A 352 -4.99 17.86 -0.88
N GLN A 353 -4.05 17.18 -1.52
CA GLN A 353 -3.68 15.81 -1.15
C GLN A 353 -3.09 15.76 0.26
N LEU A 354 -3.58 14.82 1.08
CA LEU A 354 -2.94 14.43 2.32
C LEU A 354 -2.00 13.25 2.07
N CYS A 355 -0.77 13.41 2.54
CA CYS A 355 0.27 12.41 2.45
C CYS A 355 0.80 12.09 3.85
N LEU A 356 1.34 10.88 4.02
CA LEU A 356 2.02 10.42 5.20
C LEU A 356 3.52 10.27 4.92
N TYR A 357 4.35 10.56 5.92
CA TYR A 357 5.78 10.25 5.86
C TYR A 357 5.99 8.81 6.34
N TYR A 358 6.36 7.90 5.43
CA TYR A 358 6.53 6.47 5.73
C TYR A 358 7.79 6.12 6.54
N GLY A 359 8.61 7.11 6.89
CA GLY A 359 9.91 6.87 7.53
C GLY A 359 11.06 6.64 6.54
N ARG A 360 12.23 6.26 7.08
CA ARG A 360 13.43 5.95 6.29
C ARG A 360 13.40 4.47 5.88
N LEU A 361 13.11 4.21 4.60
CA LEU A 361 12.93 2.84 4.06
C LEU A 361 14.18 2.24 3.41
N SER A 362 15.33 2.91 3.46
CA SER A 362 16.61 2.35 2.97
C SER A 362 17.54 2.03 4.15
N SER A 363 17.69 0.73 4.45
CA SER A 363 18.79 0.20 5.27
C SER A 363 19.94 -0.32 4.41
#